data_AF-A0A848UVN3-F1
#
_entry.id   AF-A0A848UVN3-F1
#
_cell.length_a   1.000
_cell.length_b   1.000
_cell.length_c   1.000
_cell.angle_alpha   90.00
_cell.angle_beta   90.00
_cell.angle_gamma   90.00
#
_symmetry.space_group_name_H-M   'P 1'
#
loop_
_entity.id
_entity.type
_entity.pdbx_description
1 polymer ?
#
loop_
_entity_poly.entity_id
_entity_poly.type
_entity_poly.pdbx_seq_one_letter_code
_entity_poly.pdbx_strand_id
1 'polypeptide(L)' 'IPNFLCQEQVTLGEGYLKEPFVVKDGHVDLPTKPGLGIELDDDALADKMGHEWKNRESYLESDGSVVDW' A
#
# COMPACT_ATOMS: atom_id res chain seq x y z
N ILE A 1 15.03 19.19 -10.66
CA ILE A 1 13.63 19.24 -10.17
C ILE A 1 13.47 18.06 -9.24
N PRO A 2 13.24 18.23 -7.93
CA PRO A 2 13.05 17.08 -7.05
C PRO A 2 11.70 16.45 -7.39
N ASN A 3 11.70 15.13 -7.59
CA ASN A 3 10.50 14.35 -7.82
C ASN A 3 9.82 14.18 -6.44
N PHE A 4 8.74 14.91 -6.18
CA PHE A 4 7.97 14.77 -4.95
C PHE A 4 7.15 13.49 -5.07
N LEU A 5 7.62 12.42 -4.43
CA LEU A 5 6.82 11.23 -4.22
C LEU A 5 5.78 11.54 -3.14
N CYS A 6 4.58 11.96 -3.54
CA CYS A 6 3.43 12.00 -2.64
C CYS A 6 2.90 10.57 -2.49
N GLN A 7 3.46 9.83 -1.53
CA GLN A 7 3.04 8.47 -1.23
C GLN A 7 1.92 8.50 -0.20
N GLU A 8 0.69 8.27 -0.64
CA GLU A 8 -0.48 8.12 0.24
C GLU A 8 -0.54 6.68 0.81
N GLN A 9 0.61 6.18 1.29
CA GLN A 9 0.78 4.77 1.66
C GLN A 9 1.18 4.67 3.14
N VAL A 10 0.44 3.87 3.90
CA VAL A 10 0.57 3.78 5.36
C VAL A 10 1.73 2.86 5.79
N THR A 11 2.22 1.98 4.91
CA THR A 11 3.27 0.99 5.23
C THR A 11 4.28 0.84 4.10
N LEU A 12 5.50 0.39 4.43
CA LEU A 12 6.59 0.14 3.49
C LEU A 12 6.74 -1.35 3.13
N GLY A 13 5.68 -2.14 3.36
CA GLY A 13 5.64 -3.57 3.08
C GLY A 13 5.91 -4.47 4.28
N GLU A 14 5.96 -3.92 5.50
CA GLU A 14 6.11 -4.70 6.73
C GLU A 14 4.97 -5.73 6.86
N GLY A 15 5.34 -6.99 7.07
CA GLY A 15 4.38 -8.11 7.18
C GLY A 15 3.80 -8.58 5.85
N TYR A 16 4.36 -8.14 4.71
CA TYR A 16 4.00 -8.60 3.36
C TYR A 16 5.23 -8.94 2.51
N LEU A 17 6.31 -8.18 2.63
CA LEU A 17 7.56 -8.39 1.89
C LEU A 17 8.61 -9.00 2.81
N LYS A 18 9.44 -9.91 2.26
CA LYS A 18 10.62 -10.42 2.98
C LYS A 18 11.63 -9.32 3.28
N GLU A 19 11.73 -8.35 2.38
CA GLU A 19 12.57 -7.16 2.52
C GLU A 19 11.69 -5.91 2.32
N PRO A 20 11.12 -5.34 3.39
CA PRO A 20 10.37 -4.10 3.31
C PRO A 20 11.24 -2.93 2.82
N PHE A 21 10.59 -1.95 2.19
CA PHE A 21 11.28 -0.75 1.72
C PHE A 21 11.79 0.10 2.88
N VAL A 22 12.93 0.76 2.67
CA VAL A 22 13.51 1.69 3.64
C VAL A 22 13.60 3.05 3.00
N VAL A 23 13.01 4.05 3.65
CA VAL A 23 13.15 5.44 3.24
C VAL A 23 14.49 5.97 3.77
N LYS A 24 15.35 6.45 2.88
CA LYS A 24 16.61 7.12 3.18
C LYS A 24 16.59 8.50 2.54
N ASP A 25 16.94 9.53 3.30
CA ASP A 25 17.02 10.92 2.81
C ASP A 25 15.76 11.36 2.03
N GLY A 26 14.58 10.97 2.52
CA GLY A 26 13.28 11.35 1.93
C GLY A 26 12.88 10.59 0.66
N HIS A 27 13.60 9.53 0.28
CA HIS A 27 13.26 8.70 -0.88
C HIS A 27 13.51 7.22 -0.62
N VAL A 28 13.00 6.35 -1.49
CA VAL A 28 13.28 4.91 -1.48
C VAL A 28 14.30 4.62 -2.58
N ASP A 29 15.34 3.85 -2.24
CA ASP A 29 16.34 3.40 -3.21
C ASP A 29 15.71 2.48 -4.26
N LEU A 30 16.23 2.51 -5.49
CA LEU A 30 15.75 1.62 -6.54
C LEU A 30 16.12 0.16 -6.23
N PRO A 31 15.18 -0.80 -6.32
CA PRO A 31 15.50 -2.22 -6.18
C PRO A 31 16.53 -2.68 -7.21
N THR A 32 17.52 -3.47 -6.79
CA THR A 32 18.60 -3.96 -7.68
C THR A 32 18.39 -5.40 -8.15
N LYS A 33 17.43 -6.11 -7.56
CA LYS A 33 17.09 -7.49 -7.93
C LYS A 33 16.27 -7.51 -9.24
N PRO A 34 16.34 -8.60 -10.02
CA PRO A 34 15.57 -8.74 -11.25
C PRO A 34 14.06 -8.59 -11.05
N GLY A 35 13.35 -8.16 -12.11
CA GLY A 35 11.90 -7.96 -12.08
C GLY A 35 11.51 -6.69 -11.31
N LEU A 36 10.50 -6.78 -10.45
CA LEU A 36 10.09 -5.67 -9.57
C LEU A 36 11.04 -5.47 -8.38
N GLY A 37 11.99 -6.41 -8.20
CA GLY A 37 12.99 -6.36 -7.13
C GLY A 37 12.44 -6.51 -5.71
N ILE A 38 11.25 -7.11 -5.57
CA ILE A 38 10.61 -7.45 -4.30
C ILE A 38 10.33 -8.96 -4.22
N GLU A 39 10.22 -9.47 -3.00
CA GLU A 39 9.82 -10.85 -2.73
C GLU A 39 8.74 -10.87 -1.64
N LEU A 40 7.65 -11.59 -1.90
CA LEU A 40 6.56 -11.75 -0.94
C LEU A 40 6.96 -12.72 0.17
N ASP A 41 6.49 -12.43 1.38
CA ASP A 41 6.57 -13.36 2.50
C ASP A 41 5.28 -14.18 2.56
N ASP A 42 5.32 -15.38 1.96
CA ASP A 42 4.17 -16.27 1.86
C ASP A 42 3.64 -16.72 3.23
N ASP A 43 4.54 -16.89 4.22
CA ASP A 43 4.16 -17.25 5.59
C ASP A 43 3.42 -16.09 6.26
N ALA A 44 3.87 -14.85 6.05
CA ALA A 44 3.18 -13.66 6.55
C ALA A 44 1.85 -13.37 5.83
N LEU A 45 1.72 -13.81 4.57
CA LEU A 45 0.49 -13.68 3.78
C LEU A 45 -0.54 -14.78 4.04
N ALA A 46 -0.15 -15.92 4.60
CA ALA A 46 -1.00 -17.11 4.72
C ALA A 46 -2.35 -16.81 5.38
N ASP A 47 -2.35 -16.00 6.45
CA ASP A 47 -3.54 -15.63 7.21
C ASP A 47 -4.26 -14.37 6.67
N LYS A 48 -3.75 -13.76 5.60
CA LYS A 48 -4.26 -12.51 5.00
C LYS A 48 -4.99 -12.73 3.68
N MET A 49 -5.27 -13.98 3.33
CA MET A 49 -5.97 -14.36 2.11
C MET A 49 -7.49 -14.37 2.34
N GLY A 50 -8.26 -13.75 1.44
CA GLY A 50 -9.73 -13.81 1.47
C GLY A 50 -10.45 -12.62 2.14
N HIS A 51 -9.85 -11.43 2.14
CA HIS A 51 -10.55 -10.24 2.64
C HIS A 51 -11.63 -9.76 1.65
N GLU A 52 -12.90 -9.79 2.07
CA GLU A 52 -13.98 -8.99 1.47
C GLU A 52 -13.86 -7.53 1.94
N TRP A 53 -12.75 -6.87 1.59
CA TRP A 53 -12.60 -5.46 1.88
C TRP A 53 -13.37 -4.63 0.84
N LYS A 54 -14.29 -3.79 1.33
CA LYS A 54 -15.00 -2.80 0.52
C LYS A 54 -14.60 -1.40 0.97
N ASN A 55 -14.46 -0.50 0.01
CA ASN A 55 -14.30 0.92 0.28
C ASN A 55 -15.47 1.43 1.12
N ARG A 56 -15.20 2.40 1.99
CA ARG A 56 -16.24 3.03 2.78
C ARG A 56 -17.14 3.86 1.86
N GLU A 57 -18.38 3.43 1.71
CA GLU A 57 -19.39 4.16 0.97
C GLU A 57 -19.98 5.25 1.88
N SER A 58 -19.81 6.51 1.49
CA SER A 58 -20.38 7.65 2.22
C SER A 58 -21.66 8.11 1.52
N TYR A 59 -22.75 8.22 2.30
CA TYR A 59 -24.06 8.63 1.80
C TYR A 59 -24.57 9.82 2.60
N LEU A 60 -25.28 10.74 1.95
CA LEU A 60 -25.95 11.84 2.64
C LEU A 60 -27.09 11.31 3.52
N GLU A 61 -27.15 11.72 4.78
CA GLU A 61 -28.24 11.32 5.70
C GLU A 61 -29.62 11.81 5.24
N SER A 62 -29.67 12.86 4.41
CA SER A 62 -30.92 13.48 3.95
C SER A 62 -31.70 12.64 2.94
N ASP A 63 -31.02 11.94 2.04
CA ASP A 63 -31.64 11.26 0.90
C ASP A 63 -30.92 9.98 0.44
N GLY A 64 -29.81 9.62 1.09
CA GLY A 64 -29.02 8.44 0.73
C GLY A 64 -28.25 8.60 -0.58
N SER A 65 -28.12 9.82 -1.11
CA SER A 65 -27.31 10.07 -2.31
C SER A 65 -25.83 9.80 -2.02
N VAL A 66 -25.13 9.22 -3.00
CA VAL A 66 -23.69 8.93 -2.94
C VAL A 66 -22.91 10.25 -2.82
N VAL A 67 -21.99 10.30 -1.85
CA VAL A 67 -21.04 11.41 -1.68
C VAL A 67 -19.74 11.03 -2.37
N ASP A 68 -19.10 12.03 -3.00
CA ASP A 68 -17.81 11.85 -3.65
C ASP A 68 -16.71 11.51 -2.63
N TRP A 69 -15.71 10.76 -3.08
CA TRP A 69 -14.58 10.30 -2.25
C TRP A 69 -13.41 11.28 -2.32
#